data_AF-A0A5H1ZR38-F1
#
_entry.id   AF-A0A5H1ZR38-F1
#
_cell.length_a   1.000
_cell.length_b   1.000
_cell.length_c   1.000
_cell.angle_alpha   90.00
_cell.angle_beta   90.00
_cell.angle_gamma   90.00
#
_symmetry.space_group_name_H-M   'P 1'
#
loop_
_entity.id
_entity.type
_entity.pdbx_description
1 polymer ?
#
loop_
_entity_poly.entity_id
_entity_poly.type
_entity_poly.pdbx_seq_one_letter_code
_entity_poly.pdbx_strand_id
1 'polypeptide(L)'
;MGRDPNSDQTAEIVIHKRIYRDIRQPEDVWYENDGHRIDPNNPDKDGYKLLSKTSGLNGANFEVYDASSLLKPNMTPEAIRALVDRYQNMTRKQALKFARANLKLAGQGNKGIGLMNTKNDPTLGEDGISRITVSVDQQAPTKAYLMIEVAPDPSTELNVDLERKSSPMLVVFPVTDPISGNPLQTIHLYPKNVGYVRDPYFFKFGVHPDGTSKRLAGAIFAIYRIENGKKLYLDMSPVTDLRNKWVSTTDPLHDDRVNKFVSDQDGLVNTGERFLPAGEYFFEELQGVPGYEVDAKSRAIKIEIPDSWEDEDGNRRFVLIDGQPMQENFGGVVTPEMISSGYPRVYNYADKQASTTGDQTAGPSTTQLGNHGQDTNGTGTRTPKRQSGYLPLEHHHHHH
;
A
#
# COMPACT_ATOMS: atom_id res chain seq x y z
N MET A 1 56.30 21.34 6.48
CA MET A 1 55.40 20.98 5.36
C MET A 1 54.01 21.44 5.77
N GLY A 2 53.53 22.55 5.21
CA GLY A 2 52.20 23.07 5.50
C GLY A 2 51.15 22.16 4.89
N ARG A 3 50.18 21.69 5.69
CA ARG A 3 48.94 21.13 5.16
C ARG A 3 48.18 22.27 4.49
N ASP A 4 47.77 22.03 3.26
CA ASP A 4 46.80 22.85 2.55
C ASP A 4 45.49 22.89 3.37
N PRO A 5 44.97 24.06 3.77
CA PRO A 5 43.73 24.15 4.55
C PRO A 5 42.45 23.86 3.73
N ASN A 6 42.59 23.51 2.44
CA ASN A 6 41.49 23.25 1.49
C ASN A 6 41.60 21.88 0.81
N SER A 7 41.98 20.80 1.51
CA SER A 7 41.47 19.51 1.07
C SER A 7 39.97 19.54 1.38
N ASP A 8 39.13 19.74 0.36
CA ASP A 8 37.66 19.65 0.49
C ASP A 8 37.33 18.25 1.03
N GLN A 9 37.24 18.14 2.36
CA GLN A 9 36.83 16.91 3.00
C GLN A 9 35.42 16.64 2.53
N THR A 10 35.17 15.44 2.03
CA THR A 10 33.85 15.00 1.62
C THR A 10 33.35 13.92 2.56
N ALA A 11 32.07 13.61 2.49
CA ALA A 11 31.48 12.38 3.02
C ALA A 11 30.44 11.88 2.03
N GLU A 12 30.18 10.57 2.04
CA GLU A 12 29.09 9.97 1.28
C GLU A 12 27.89 9.74 2.18
N ILE A 13 26.70 10.11 1.72
CA ILE A 13 25.44 9.69 2.31
C ILE A 13 24.79 8.68 1.37
N VAL A 14 24.49 7.50 1.89
CA VAL A 14 23.82 6.41 1.20
C VAL A 14 22.40 6.29 1.71
N ILE A 15 21.43 6.55 0.83
CA ILE A 15 20.01 6.35 1.12
C ILE A 15 19.62 4.92 0.77
N HIS A 16 19.10 4.20 1.75
CA HIS A 16 18.39 2.94 1.62
C HIS A 16 16.89 3.21 1.74
N LYS A 17 16.22 3.55 0.63
CA LYS A 17 14.79 3.84 0.65
C LYS A 17 13.99 2.56 0.84
N ARG A 18 13.29 2.48 1.97
CA ARG A 18 12.50 1.31 2.38
C ARG A 18 11.00 1.58 2.22
N ILE A 19 10.25 0.52 1.95
CA ILE A 19 8.79 0.56 1.93
C ILE A 19 8.19 -0.64 2.67
N TYR A 20 7.14 -0.40 3.46
CA TYR A 20 6.39 -1.48 4.09
C TYR A 20 5.58 -2.25 3.04
N ARG A 21 5.68 -3.58 3.08
CA ARG A 21 5.00 -4.48 2.13
C ARG A 21 3.52 -4.64 2.42
N ASP A 22 3.13 -4.54 3.69
CA ASP A 22 1.74 -4.72 4.13
C ASP A 22 1.21 -3.45 4.80
N ILE A 23 0.26 -2.79 4.13
CA ILE A 23 -0.42 -1.61 4.67
C ILE A 23 -1.36 -1.96 5.84
N ARG A 24 -1.74 -3.24 5.98
CA ARG A 24 -2.69 -3.72 6.99
C ARG A 24 -2.02 -4.03 8.33
N GLN A 25 -0.69 -4.17 8.37
CA GLN A 25 0.08 -4.38 9.59
C GLN A 25 1.44 -3.67 9.57
N PRO A 26 1.50 -2.32 9.47
CA PRO A 26 2.73 -1.64 9.77
C PRO A 26 2.88 -1.63 11.30
N GLU A 27 3.39 -2.72 11.88
CA GLU A 27 4.16 -2.52 13.11
C GLU A 27 5.20 -1.46 12.78
N ASP A 28 5.13 -0.31 13.45
CA ASP A 28 6.13 0.72 13.27
C ASP A 28 7.45 0.20 13.82
N VAL A 29 8.29 -0.31 12.92
CA VAL A 29 9.64 -0.73 13.28
C VAL A 29 10.49 0.52 13.37
N TRP A 30 10.60 1.02 14.59
CA TRP A 30 11.56 2.04 14.94
C TRP A 30 12.98 1.47 14.77
N TYR A 31 13.85 2.26 14.15
CA TYR A 31 15.28 1.96 14.05
C TYR A 31 16.01 3.28 14.29
N GLU A 32 16.80 3.30 15.36
CA GLU A 32 17.70 4.41 15.65
C GLU A 32 18.90 4.32 14.71
N ASN A 33 19.00 5.30 13.81
CA ASN A 33 20.03 5.31 12.81
C ASN A 33 21.35 5.81 13.41
N ASP A 34 22.38 4.96 13.40
CA ASP A 34 23.73 5.24 13.90
C ASP A 34 24.73 5.61 12.78
N GLY A 35 24.24 5.74 11.54
CA GLY A 35 25.04 6.00 10.35
C GLY A 35 25.70 4.76 9.75
N HIS A 36 25.66 3.60 10.40
CA HIS A 36 26.20 2.35 9.86
C HIS A 36 25.21 1.63 8.96
N ARG A 37 25.72 0.83 8.03
CA ARG A 37 24.89 -0.06 7.23
C ARG A 37 24.34 -1.17 8.13
N ILE A 38 23.01 -1.35 8.13
CA ILE A 38 22.38 -2.53 8.73
C ILE A 38 22.88 -3.78 7.99
N ASP A 39 23.34 -4.76 8.76
CA ASP A 39 23.75 -6.07 8.25
C ASP A 39 22.51 -6.91 7.89
N PRO A 40 22.25 -7.21 6.61
CA PRO A 40 21.06 -7.95 6.21
C PRO A 40 21.10 -9.43 6.61
N ASN A 41 22.23 -9.95 7.09
CA ASN A 41 22.42 -11.35 7.42
C ASN A 41 22.52 -11.62 8.93
N ASN A 42 22.34 -10.58 9.76
CA ASN A 42 22.51 -10.70 11.20
C ASN A 42 21.22 -10.35 11.95
N PRO A 43 20.39 -11.36 12.31
CA PRO A 43 19.12 -11.14 12.99
C PRO A 43 19.25 -10.54 14.39
N ASP A 44 20.43 -10.64 15.00
CA ASP A 44 20.71 -10.16 16.36
C ASP A 44 21.13 -8.69 16.40
N LYS A 45 21.33 -8.04 15.24
CA LYS A 45 21.71 -6.63 15.15
C LYS A 45 20.50 -5.70 15.05
N ASP A 46 20.66 -4.54 15.66
CA ASP A 46 19.71 -3.43 15.55
C ASP A 46 19.43 -3.10 14.07
N GLY A 47 18.15 -2.97 13.73
CA GLY A 47 17.71 -2.68 12.36
C GLY A 47 17.39 -3.91 11.49
N TYR A 48 17.77 -5.15 11.85
CA TYR A 48 17.39 -6.32 11.04
C TYR A 48 15.86 -6.49 10.92
N LYS A 49 15.11 -6.21 11.99
CA LYS A 49 13.63 -6.22 11.97
C LYS A 49 13.07 -5.25 10.93
N LEU A 50 13.74 -4.12 10.69
CA LEU A 50 13.33 -3.17 9.64
C LEU A 50 13.51 -3.80 8.25
N LEU A 51 14.66 -4.42 7.99
CA LEU A 51 14.95 -5.04 6.71
C LEU A 51 14.02 -6.21 6.40
N SER A 52 13.65 -7.02 7.40
CA SER A 52 12.74 -8.16 7.22
C SER A 52 11.28 -7.78 6.98
N LYS A 53 10.87 -6.57 7.41
CA LYS A 53 9.49 -6.05 7.24
C LYS A 53 9.31 -5.11 6.05
N THR A 54 10.40 -4.73 5.38
CA THR A 54 10.37 -3.77 4.28
C THR A 54 11.06 -4.31 3.02
N SER A 55 10.78 -3.72 1.87
CA SER A 55 11.55 -3.88 0.64
C SER A 55 12.24 -2.58 0.24
N GLY A 56 13.25 -2.69 -0.63
CA GLY A 56 13.85 -1.54 -1.29
C GLY A 56 12.89 -0.91 -2.31
N LEU A 57 12.84 0.42 -2.38
CA LEU A 57 11.99 1.15 -3.30
C LEU A 57 12.83 1.91 -4.34
N ASN A 58 12.90 1.37 -5.55
CA ASN A 58 13.51 2.02 -6.71
C ASN A 58 12.64 3.16 -7.22
N GLY A 59 13.25 4.21 -7.79
CA GLY A 59 12.62 5.35 -8.46
C GLY A 59 12.14 6.49 -7.55
N ALA A 60 12.40 6.42 -6.23
CA ALA A 60 12.16 7.51 -5.31
C ALA A 60 13.16 8.65 -5.55
N ASN A 61 12.66 9.89 -5.58
CA ASN A 61 13.46 11.07 -5.85
C ASN A 61 13.72 11.87 -4.57
N PHE A 62 14.90 12.44 -4.43
CA PHE A 62 15.23 13.32 -3.31
C PHE A 62 15.90 14.60 -3.80
N GLU A 63 15.57 15.69 -3.11
CA GLU A 63 16.29 16.95 -3.15
C GLU A 63 17.13 17.09 -1.88
N VAL A 64 18.40 17.48 -2.02
CA VAL A 64 19.34 17.68 -0.92
C VAL A 64 19.80 19.13 -0.90
N TYR A 65 19.58 19.79 0.23
CA TYR A 65 19.86 21.20 0.43
C TYR A 65 21.01 21.41 1.42
N ASP A 66 21.87 22.38 1.13
CA ASP A 66 22.82 22.91 2.12
C ASP A 66 22.02 23.67 3.18
N ALA A 67 22.00 23.10 4.37
CA ALA A 67 21.29 23.59 5.55
C ALA A 67 22.26 24.14 6.60
N SER A 68 23.54 24.35 6.25
CA SER A 68 24.58 24.80 7.18
C SER A 68 24.26 26.17 7.80
N SER A 69 23.50 27.02 7.09
CA SER A 69 23.03 28.31 7.61
C SER A 69 22.07 28.21 8.80
N LEU A 70 21.51 27.03 9.06
CA LEU A 70 20.66 26.77 10.23
C LEU A 70 21.45 26.55 11.51
N LEU A 71 22.73 26.21 11.38
CA LEU A 71 23.63 26.02 12.51
C LEU A 71 24.05 27.38 13.06
N LYS A 72 23.98 27.52 14.38
CA LYS A 72 24.51 28.69 15.08
C LYS A 72 25.90 28.36 15.63
N PRO A 73 26.79 29.36 15.75
CA PRO A 73 28.06 29.16 16.43
C PRO A 73 27.86 28.59 17.83
N ASN A 74 28.69 27.62 18.23
CA ASN A 74 28.72 27.03 19.57
C ASN A 74 27.41 26.37 20.03
N MET A 75 26.62 25.80 19.11
CA MET A 75 25.49 24.96 19.50
C MET A 75 25.96 23.76 20.33
N THR A 76 25.26 23.48 21.42
CA THR A 76 25.49 22.26 22.21
C THR A 76 24.95 21.04 21.45
N PRO A 77 25.39 19.81 21.79
CA PRO A 77 24.84 18.59 21.22
C PRO A 77 23.31 18.50 21.33
N GLU A 78 22.73 18.95 22.45
CA GLU A 78 21.28 18.97 22.68
C GLU A 78 20.57 19.96 21.76
N ALA A 79 21.18 21.12 21.50
CA ALA A 79 20.63 22.11 20.58
C ALA A 79 20.68 21.60 19.13
N ILE A 80 21.74 20.88 18.75
CA ILE A 80 21.84 20.21 17.44
C ILE A 80 20.76 19.14 17.32
N ARG A 81 20.58 18.29 18.34
CA ARG A 81 19.53 17.28 18.37
C ARG A 81 18.14 17.90 18.24
N ALA A 82 17.84 18.97 18.99
CA ALA A 82 16.57 19.68 18.88
C ALA A 82 16.34 20.29 17.49
N LEU A 83 17.40 20.74 16.80
CA LEU A 83 17.30 21.20 15.42
C LEU A 83 16.95 20.04 14.48
N VAL A 84 17.62 18.89 14.61
CA VAL A 84 17.32 17.68 13.85
C VAL A 84 15.89 17.23 14.08
N ASP A 85 15.47 17.10 15.35
CA ASP A 85 14.11 16.71 15.76
C ASP A 85 13.06 17.66 15.15
N ARG A 86 13.33 18.97 15.13
CA ARG A 86 12.41 19.95 14.54
C ARG A 86 12.11 19.66 13.07
N TYR A 87 13.13 19.36 12.26
CA TYR A 87 12.95 19.10 10.82
C TYR A 87 12.39 17.71 10.56
N GLN A 88 12.78 16.71 11.36
CA GLN A 88 12.21 15.36 11.27
C GLN A 88 10.70 15.33 11.57
N ASN A 89 10.22 16.23 12.42
CA ASN A 89 8.80 16.38 12.77
C ASN A 89 8.02 17.33 11.83
N MET A 90 8.65 17.95 10.83
CA MET A 90 7.92 18.71 9.81
C MET A 90 7.28 17.78 8.80
N THR A 91 6.13 18.17 8.25
CA THR A 91 5.60 17.48 7.07
C THR A 91 6.53 17.70 5.89
N ARG A 92 6.56 16.73 4.96
CA ARG A 92 7.34 16.84 3.70
C ARG A 92 7.02 18.13 2.96
N LYS A 93 5.73 18.47 2.82
CA LYS A 93 5.26 19.71 2.16
C LYS A 93 5.82 20.97 2.84
N GLN A 94 5.77 21.04 4.17
CA GLN A 94 6.30 22.18 4.92
C GLN A 94 7.81 22.34 4.74
N ALA A 95 8.55 21.24 4.87
CA ALA A 95 10.00 21.25 4.70
C ALA A 95 10.41 21.62 3.27
N LEU A 96 9.72 21.12 2.23
CA LEU A 96 9.98 21.48 0.84
C LEU A 96 9.73 22.97 0.59
N LYS A 97 8.59 23.48 1.06
CA LYS A 97 8.25 24.90 0.94
C LYS A 97 9.32 25.78 1.59
N PHE A 98 9.78 25.40 2.79
CA PHE A 98 10.87 26.09 3.47
C PHE A 98 12.18 26.01 2.70
N ALA A 99 12.63 24.81 2.34
CA ALA A 99 13.94 24.58 1.73
C ALA A 99 14.07 25.29 0.37
N ARG A 100 13.05 25.18 -0.49
CA ARG A 100 13.06 25.84 -1.81
C ARG A 100 13.08 27.37 -1.73
N ALA A 101 12.53 27.94 -0.66
CA ALA A 101 12.51 29.39 -0.47
C ALA A 101 13.80 29.93 0.19
N ASN A 102 14.54 29.11 0.95
CA ASN A 102 15.59 29.61 1.85
C ASN A 102 16.97 28.96 1.68
N LEU A 103 17.05 27.79 1.04
CA LEU A 103 18.27 26.98 0.94
C LEU A 103 18.64 26.71 -0.52
N LYS A 104 19.87 26.24 -0.76
CA LYS A 104 20.37 25.87 -2.09
C LYS A 104 20.60 24.37 -2.18
N LEU A 105 20.35 23.78 -3.34
CA LEU A 105 20.72 22.39 -3.61
C LEU A 105 22.23 22.20 -3.46
N ALA A 106 22.65 21.07 -2.88
CA ALA A 106 24.04 20.81 -2.57
C ALA A 106 24.40 19.33 -2.62
N GLY A 107 25.70 19.07 -2.79
CA GLY A 107 26.25 17.74 -2.98
C GLY A 107 26.11 17.24 -4.42
N GLN A 108 26.91 16.24 -4.77
CA GLN A 108 26.88 15.60 -6.08
C GLN A 108 26.12 14.28 -5.98
N GLY A 109 24.86 14.29 -6.42
CA GLY A 109 24.02 13.10 -6.49
C GLY A 109 24.07 12.43 -7.87
N ASN A 110 23.41 11.30 -8.00
CA ASN A 110 23.36 10.52 -9.24
C ASN A 110 22.48 11.11 -10.35
N LYS A 111 21.70 12.17 -10.06
CA LYS A 111 20.88 12.92 -11.03
C LYS A 111 21.37 14.36 -11.22
N GLY A 112 22.43 14.77 -10.53
CA GLY A 112 22.98 16.11 -10.58
C GLY A 112 23.20 16.71 -9.20
N ILE A 113 23.45 18.02 -9.16
CA ILE A 113 23.70 18.76 -7.91
C ILE A 113 22.45 18.72 -7.04
N GLY A 114 22.58 18.15 -5.83
CA GLY A 114 21.49 18.00 -4.85
C GLY A 114 20.33 17.13 -5.30
N LEU A 115 20.48 16.36 -6.39
CA LEU A 115 19.42 15.52 -6.94
C LEU A 115 19.79 14.04 -6.89
N MET A 116 18.91 13.25 -6.31
CA MET A 116 19.07 11.81 -6.11
C MET A 116 17.85 11.05 -6.63
N ASN A 117 18.09 9.86 -7.19
CA ASN A 117 17.06 8.89 -7.56
C ASN A 117 17.47 7.48 -7.14
N THR A 118 16.58 6.74 -6.47
CA THR A 118 16.90 5.39 -5.99
C THR A 118 16.85 4.35 -7.11
N LYS A 119 17.74 3.37 -7.08
CA LYS A 119 17.80 2.27 -8.04
C LYS A 119 18.42 1.03 -7.41
N ASN A 120 18.42 -0.07 -8.17
CA ASN A 120 19.22 -1.23 -7.82
C ASN A 120 20.71 -0.84 -7.74
N ASP A 121 21.35 -1.22 -6.64
CA ASP A 121 22.78 -1.09 -6.48
C ASP A 121 23.47 -2.46 -6.58
N PRO A 122 24.25 -2.70 -7.66
CA PRO A 122 24.88 -3.99 -7.87
C PRO A 122 26.00 -4.30 -6.87
N THR A 123 26.63 -3.27 -6.29
CA THR A 123 27.69 -3.44 -5.29
C THR A 123 27.13 -3.94 -3.96
N LEU A 124 25.97 -3.40 -3.56
CA LEU A 124 25.30 -3.81 -2.33
C LEU A 124 24.34 -4.99 -2.53
N GLY A 125 23.98 -5.30 -3.79
CA GLY A 125 22.97 -6.30 -4.13
C GLY A 125 21.57 -5.92 -3.63
N GLU A 126 21.26 -4.62 -3.58
CA GLU A 126 20.07 -4.09 -2.90
C GLU A 126 19.30 -3.09 -3.79
N ASP A 127 17.97 -3.18 -3.78
CA ASP A 127 17.10 -2.16 -4.37
C ASP A 127 16.87 -0.97 -3.44
N GLY A 128 16.51 0.17 -4.03
CA GLY A 128 16.15 1.38 -3.29
C GLY A 128 17.35 2.22 -2.85
N ILE A 129 18.49 2.08 -3.52
CA ILE A 129 19.73 2.75 -3.15
C ILE A 129 19.91 4.04 -3.95
N SER A 130 20.28 5.12 -3.27
CA SER A 130 20.86 6.33 -3.87
C SER A 130 22.06 6.82 -3.06
N ARG A 131 22.98 7.55 -3.70
CA ARG A 131 24.17 8.11 -3.06
C ARG A 131 24.30 9.59 -3.37
N ILE A 132 24.83 10.35 -2.43
CA ILE A 132 25.26 11.73 -2.63
C ILE A 132 26.57 12.00 -1.90
N THR A 133 27.50 12.63 -2.59
CA THR A 133 28.75 13.13 -1.98
C THR A 133 28.57 14.58 -1.58
N VAL A 134 28.85 14.91 -0.33
CA VAL A 134 28.74 16.26 0.24
C VAL A 134 30.08 16.73 0.80
N SER A 135 30.29 18.04 0.91
CA SER A 135 31.45 18.58 1.63
C SER A 135 31.21 18.56 3.13
N VAL A 136 32.25 18.33 3.94
CA VAL A 136 32.13 18.20 5.38
C VAL A 136 33.25 18.92 6.09
N ASP A 137 33.03 19.17 7.38
CA ASP A 137 34.06 19.46 8.35
C ASP A 137 34.06 18.28 9.32
N GLN A 138 35.14 17.49 9.35
CA GLN A 138 35.20 16.32 10.24
C GLN A 138 35.54 16.67 11.69
N GLN A 139 35.84 17.94 11.98
CA GLN A 139 36.32 18.39 13.28
C GLN A 139 35.28 19.20 14.04
N ALA A 140 34.35 19.85 13.33
CA ALA A 140 33.34 20.70 13.96
C ALA A 140 31.95 20.59 13.29
N PRO A 141 30.87 20.74 14.07
CA PRO A 141 29.50 20.67 13.59
C PRO A 141 29.10 21.92 12.78
N THR A 142 29.71 22.11 11.60
CA THR A 142 29.55 23.32 10.77
C THR A 142 28.85 23.05 9.44
N LYS A 143 28.64 21.79 9.08
CA LYS A 143 27.98 21.37 7.83
C LYS A 143 26.70 20.62 8.12
N ALA A 144 25.61 21.05 7.49
CA ALA A 144 24.32 20.37 7.60
C ALA A 144 23.64 20.22 6.24
N TYR A 145 22.93 19.10 6.08
CA TYR A 145 22.23 18.75 4.85
C TYR A 145 20.80 18.31 5.14
N LEU A 146 19.84 19.02 4.56
CA LEU A 146 18.41 18.68 4.65
C LEU A 146 18.01 17.91 3.40
N MET A 147 17.65 16.65 3.57
CA MET A 147 17.22 15.75 2.51
C MET A 147 15.71 15.58 2.58
N ILE A 148 15.03 15.79 1.46
CA ILE A 148 13.59 15.70 1.38
C ILE A 148 13.21 14.88 0.15
N GLU A 149 12.38 13.87 0.37
CA GLU A 149 11.80 13.12 -0.74
C GLU A 149 10.88 14.05 -1.55
N VAL A 150 10.94 13.95 -2.87
CA VAL A 150 10.02 14.62 -3.78
C VAL A 150 9.23 13.58 -4.56
N ALA A 151 8.13 14.00 -5.18
CA ALA A 151 7.25 13.12 -5.92
C ALA A 151 8.06 12.18 -6.83
N PRO A 152 7.78 10.86 -6.81
CA PRO A 152 8.37 9.96 -7.79
C PRO A 152 8.04 10.49 -9.19
N ASP A 153 8.91 10.20 -10.15
CA ASP A 153 8.65 10.57 -11.53
C ASP A 153 7.31 9.90 -11.96
N PRO A 154 6.33 10.63 -12.52
CA PRO A 154 5.05 10.07 -12.93
C PRO A 154 5.17 8.83 -13.82
N SER A 155 6.30 8.68 -14.54
CA SER A 155 6.61 7.52 -15.38
C SER A 155 7.04 6.26 -14.62
N THR A 156 7.29 6.34 -13.32
CA THR A 156 7.81 5.20 -12.52
C THR A 156 6.74 4.26 -11.98
N GLU A 157 5.45 4.62 -12.15
CA GLU A 157 4.28 3.89 -11.61
C GLU A 157 4.40 3.58 -10.11
N LEU A 158 5.16 4.38 -9.36
CA LEU A 158 5.36 4.18 -7.93
C LEU A 158 4.23 4.84 -7.15
N ASN A 159 3.51 4.02 -6.38
CA ASN A 159 2.34 4.45 -5.63
C ASN A 159 2.65 4.41 -4.16
N VAL A 160 3.13 5.56 -3.68
CA VAL A 160 3.79 5.67 -2.39
C VAL A 160 3.17 6.83 -1.64
N ASP A 161 2.80 6.58 -0.38
CA ASP A 161 2.24 7.63 0.46
C ASP A 161 3.40 8.45 0.99
N LEU A 162 3.72 9.50 0.24
CA LEU A 162 4.79 10.40 0.61
C LEU A 162 4.43 11.28 1.81
N GLU A 163 3.16 11.39 2.22
CA GLU A 163 2.74 12.27 3.32
C GLU A 163 2.74 11.57 4.67
N ARG A 164 2.41 10.27 4.73
CA ARG A 164 2.32 9.56 6.02
C ARG A 164 3.65 9.16 6.65
N LYS A 165 4.68 8.81 5.88
CA LYS A 165 5.95 8.31 6.46
C LYS A 165 7.26 8.86 5.89
N SER A 166 7.23 9.68 4.84
CA SER A 166 8.45 10.38 4.42
C SER A 166 8.71 11.59 5.30
N SER A 167 9.44 11.40 6.40
CA SER A 167 9.99 12.50 7.18
C SER A 167 11.20 13.13 6.46
N PRO A 168 11.32 14.47 6.46
CA PRO A 168 12.56 15.14 6.11
C PRO A 168 13.71 14.65 7.00
N MET A 169 14.92 14.56 6.46
CA MET A 169 16.11 14.13 7.20
C MET A 169 17.13 15.25 7.22
N LEU A 170 17.40 15.82 8.39
CA LEU A 170 18.52 16.72 8.60
C LEU A 170 19.72 15.94 9.14
N VAL A 171 20.85 15.99 8.45
CA VAL A 171 22.12 15.42 8.91
C VAL A 171 23.09 16.56 9.19
N VAL A 172 23.73 16.53 10.35
CA VAL A 172 24.77 17.48 10.77
C VAL A 172 26.09 16.72 10.88
N PHE A 173 27.11 17.17 10.16
CA PHE A 173 28.45 16.58 10.19
C PHE A 173 29.35 17.32 11.17
N PRO A 174 30.27 16.61 11.86
CA PRO A 174 30.56 15.18 11.70
C PRO A 174 29.50 14.27 12.34
N VAL A 175 29.17 13.18 11.67
CA VAL A 175 28.47 12.04 12.28
C VAL A 175 29.54 11.09 12.79
N THR A 176 29.49 10.73 14.07
CA THR A 176 30.51 9.90 14.71
C THR A 176 30.00 8.48 14.92
N ASP A 177 30.88 7.50 14.73
CA ASP A 177 30.64 6.13 15.12
C ASP A 177 30.36 6.05 16.64
N PRO A 178 29.19 5.52 17.08
CA PRO A 178 28.87 5.46 18.50
C PRO A 178 29.82 4.56 19.31
N ILE A 179 30.53 3.63 18.66
CA ILE A 179 31.47 2.72 19.32
C ILE A 179 32.86 3.34 19.40
N SER A 180 33.40 3.82 18.27
CA SER A 180 34.79 4.31 18.20
C SER A 180 34.94 5.81 18.45
N GLY A 181 33.85 6.59 18.37
CA GLY A 181 33.86 8.06 18.47
C GLY A 181 34.47 8.78 17.26
N ASN A 182 34.95 8.04 16.25
CA ASN A 182 35.56 8.62 15.07
C ASN A 182 34.52 9.13 14.06
N PRO A 183 34.80 10.21 13.31
CA PRO A 183 33.94 10.65 12.23
C PRO A 183 33.75 9.57 11.16
N LEU A 184 32.51 9.31 10.78
CA LEU A 184 32.15 8.42 9.69
C LEU A 184 32.31 9.12 8.34
N GLN A 185 32.88 8.40 7.38
CA GLN A 185 33.08 8.85 6.01
C GLN A 185 31.91 8.49 5.09
N THR A 186 31.15 7.46 5.46
CA THR A 186 29.96 6.98 4.75
C THR A 186 28.83 6.84 5.76
N ILE A 187 27.69 7.46 5.49
CA ILE A 187 26.52 7.48 6.38
C ILE A 187 25.36 6.77 5.69
N HIS A 188 24.81 5.73 6.31
CA HIS A 188 23.69 4.96 5.77
C HIS A 188 22.37 5.39 6.41
N LEU A 189 21.43 5.90 5.61
CA LEU A 189 20.12 6.36 6.07
C LEU A 189 19.00 5.46 5.54
N TYR A 190 17.97 5.25 6.36
CA TYR A 190 16.86 4.34 6.05
C TYR A 190 15.50 5.08 6.10
N PRO A 191 15.26 6.08 5.21
CA PRO A 191 13.95 6.69 5.09
C PRO A 191 12.93 5.64 4.66
N LYS A 192 11.73 5.72 5.22
CA LYS A 192 10.67 4.73 5.03
C LYS A 192 9.47 5.40 4.39
N ASN A 193 8.75 4.70 3.52
CA ASN A 193 7.39 5.06 3.14
C ASN A 193 6.43 3.91 3.44
N VAL A 194 5.14 4.20 3.38
CA VAL A 194 4.10 3.19 3.24
C VAL A 194 3.64 3.21 1.79
N GLY A 195 3.42 2.04 1.18
CA GLY A 195 2.77 1.98 -0.13
C GLY A 195 1.41 2.66 -0.07
N TYR A 196 1.15 3.60 -0.97
CA TYR A 196 -0.18 4.15 -1.14
C TYR A 196 -0.93 3.25 -2.11
N VAL A 197 -1.59 2.24 -1.56
CA VAL A 197 -2.31 1.27 -2.35
C VAL A 197 -3.68 1.04 -1.72
N ARG A 198 -4.68 0.70 -2.53
CA ARG A 198 -6.08 0.55 -2.13
C ARG A 198 -6.68 -0.73 -2.64
N ASP A 199 -7.57 -1.31 -1.86
CA ASP A 199 -8.34 -2.52 -2.16
C ASP A 199 -9.78 -2.13 -2.51
N PRO A 200 -10.04 -1.73 -3.76
CA PRO A 200 -11.36 -1.28 -4.14
C PRO A 200 -12.39 -2.39 -3.95
N TYR A 201 -13.55 -2.04 -3.42
CA TYR A 201 -14.67 -2.95 -3.28
C TYR A 201 -15.97 -2.25 -3.62
N PHE A 202 -16.99 -3.03 -3.96
CA PHE A 202 -18.35 -2.55 -4.10
C PHE A 202 -19.33 -3.66 -3.79
N PHE A 203 -20.61 -3.30 -3.74
CA PHE A 203 -21.69 -4.26 -3.58
C PHE A 203 -22.55 -4.37 -4.82
N LYS A 204 -22.75 -5.60 -5.28
CA LYS A 204 -23.56 -5.94 -6.42
C LYS A 204 -25.03 -6.09 -6.03
N PHE A 205 -25.87 -5.39 -6.77
CA PHE A 205 -27.32 -5.44 -6.65
C PHE A 205 -27.98 -5.82 -7.96
N GLY A 206 -29.13 -6.46 -7.83
CA GLY A 206 -30.05 -6.76 -8.91
C GLY A 206 -31.32 -5.95 -8.70
N VAL A 207 -31.71 -5.17 -9.70
CA VAL A 207 -32.91 -4.34 -9.66
C VAL A 207 -34.03 -5.04 -10.40
N HIS A 208 -35.15 -5.24 -9.72
CA HIS A 208 -36.36 -5.83 -10.28
C HIS A 208 -37.19 -4.79 -11.04
N PRO A 209 -38.12 -5.22 -11.92
CA PRO A 209 -38.97 -4.29 -12.66
C PRO A 209 -39.85 -3.39 -11.78
N ASP A 210 -40.16 -3.83 -10.55
CA ASP A 210 -40.89 -3.04 -9.55
C ASP A 210 -40.02 -2.00 -8.81
N GLY A 211 -38.74 -1.88 -9.18
CA GLY A 211 -37.78 -0.97 -8.58
C GLY A 211 -37.15 -1.47 -7.27
N THR A 212 -37.56 -2.63 -6.75
CA THR A 212 -36.90 -3.24 -5.59
C THR A 212 -35.53 -3.79 -5.97
N SER A 213 -34.61 -3.83 -5.01
CA SER A 213 -33.25 -4.34 -5.23
C SER A 213 -32.87 -5.39 -4.21
N LYS A 214 -32.09 -6.39 -4.64
CA LYS A 214 -31.48 -7.41 -3.76
C LYS A 214 -29.99 -7.56 -4.03
N ARG A 215 -29.24 -8.09 -3.07
CA ARG A 215 -27.83 -8.47 -3.26
C ARG A 215 -27.71 -9.57 -4.30
N LEU A 216 -26.66 -9.53 -5.12
CA LEU A 216 -26.35 -10.57 -6.10
C LEU A 216 -25.04 -11.26 -5.78
N ALA A 217 -25.12 -12.55 -5.49
CA ALA A 217 -23.98 -13.44 -5.36
C ALA A 217 -23.66 -14.14 -6.68
N GLY A 218 -22.37 -14.40 -6.92
CA GLY A 218 -21.90 -15.22 -8.04
C GLY A 218 -21.59 -14.48 -9.34
N ALA A 219 -21.70 -13.14 -9.40
CA ALA A 219 -21.21 -12.38 -10.54
C ALA A 219 -19.67 -12.36 -10.54
N ILE A 220 -19.04 -12.55 -11.71
CA ILE A 220 -17.59 -12.65 -11.87
C ILE A 220 -17.06 -11.39 -12.56
N PHE A 221 -16.05 -10.77 -11.96
CA PHE A 221 -15.40 -9.56 -12.43
C PHE A 221 -13.91 -9.77 -12.65
N ALA A 222 -13.32 -8.97 -13.53
CA ALA A 222 -11.88 -8.73 -13.58
C ALA A 222 -11.59 -7.23 -13.54
N ILE A 223 -10.39 -6.86 -13.12
CA ILE A 223 -9.91 -5.47 -13.18
C ILE A 223 -9.06 -5.28 -14.43
N TYR A 224 -9.29 -4.20 -15.17
CA TYR A 224 -8.43 -3.78 -16.27
C TYR A 224 -8.01 -2.31 -16.15
N ARG A 225 -6.90 -1.98 -16.84
CA ARG A 225 -6.47 -0.62 -17.17
C ARG A 225 -6.36 -0.45 -18.68
N ILE A 226 -6.38 0.79 -19.15
CA ILE A 226 -6.15 1.11 -20.56
C ILE A 226 -4.77 1.73 -20.70
N GLU A 227 -3.90 1.11 -21.50
CA GLU A 227 -2.58 1.64 -21.82
C GLU A 227 -2.39 1.68 -23.32
N ASN A 228 -2.05 2.86 -23.87
CA ASN A 228 -1.88 3.06 -25.31
C ASN A 228 -3.08 2.54 -26.14
N GLY A 229 -4.30 2.74 -25.62
CA GLY A 229 -5.54 2.28 -26.24
C GLY A 229 -5.83 0.77 -26.14
N LYS A 230 -5.02 0.00 -25.40
CA LYS A 230 -5.22 -1.44 -25.19
C LYS A 230 -5.69 -1.74 -23.77
N LYS A 231 -6.66 -2.65 -23.64
CA LYS A 231 -7.04 -3.22 -22.34
C LYS A 231 -5.97 -4.19 -21.85
N LEU A 232 -5.54 -4.00 -20.61
CA LEU A 232 -4.66 -4.91 -19.90
C LEU A 232 -5.32 -5.30 -18.58
N TYR A 233 -5.38 -6.59 -18.29
CA TYR A 233 -6.05 -7.17 -17.14
C TYR A 233 -5.07 -7.45 -16.02
N LEU A 234 -5.54 -7.31 -14.78
CA LEU A 234 -4.74 -7.57 -13.59
C LEU A 234 -4.39 -9.06 -13.49
N ASP A 235 -3.10 -9.37 -13.36
CA ASP A 235 -2.58 -10.74 -13.28
C ASP A 235 -2.72 -11.33 -11.86
N MET A 236 -2.76 -12.67 -11.74
CA MET A 236 -2.84 -13.41 -10.47
C MET A 236 -1.51 -13.54 -9.70
N SER A 237 -0.38 -13.09 -10.24
CA SER A 237 0.93 -13.21 -9.57
C SER A 237 0.90 -12.50 -8.21
N PRO A 238 1.50 -13.07 -7.14
CA PRO A 238 1.52 -12.43 -5.81
C PRO A 238 2.14 -11.03 -5.87
N VAL A 239 1.67 -10.13 -5.00
CA VAL A 239 2.15 -8.74 -4.92
C VAL A 239 3.53 -8.73 -4.25
N THR A 240 4.59 -9.00 -5.00
CA THR A 240 5.94 -9.05 -4.42
C THR A 240 6.57 -7.66 -4.26
N ASP A 241 6.19 -6.69 -5.10
CA ASP A 241 6.97 -5.45 -5.26
C ASP A 241 6.12 -4.17 -5.39
N LEU A 242 4.91 -4.12 -4.81
CA LEU A 242 3.95 -3.00 -4.95
C LEU A 242 3.58 -2.66 -6.41
N ARG A 243 4.00 -3.51 -7.35
CA ARG A 243 3.72 -3.41 -8.76
C ARG A 243 2.78 -4.53 -9.13
N ASN A 244 1.66 -4.14 -9.71
CA ASN A 244 0.75 -5.09 -10.32
C ASN A 244 1.30 -5.49 -11.69
N LYS A 245 1.25 -6.79 -11.97
CA LYS A 245 1.51 -7.30 -13.31
C LYS A 245 0.20 -7.25 -14.10
N TRP A 246 0.33 -6.92 -15.38
CA TRP A 246 -0.80 -6.76 -16.29
C TRP A 246 -0.62 -7.65 -17.51
N VAL A 247 -1.71 -8.29 -17.96
CA VAL A 247 -1.70 -9.21 -19.09
C VAL A 247 -2.70 -8.78 -20.15
N SER A 248 -2.34 -8.95 -21.42
CA SER A 248 -3.26 -8.79 -22.54
C SER A 248 -3.91 -10.12 -22.87
N THR A 249 -5.23 -10.10 -23.06
CA THR A 249 -6.04 -11.25 -23.49
C THR A 249 -7.33 -10.76 -24.12
N THR A 250 -7.90 -11.57 -25.00
CA THR A 250 -9.24 -11.35 -25.59
C THR A 250 -10.32 -12.18 -24.90
N ASP A 251 -9.94 -13.10 -24.01
CA ASP A 251 -10.85 -13.97 -23.26
C ASP A 251 -10.47 -13.99 -21.77
N PRO A 252 -10.69 -12.88 -21.05
CA PRO A 252 -10.31 -12.76 -19.64
C PRO A 252 -11.08 -13.72 -18.72
N LEU A 253 -12.25 -14.23 -19.14
CA LEU A 253 -13.03 -15.18 -18.34
C LEU A 253 -12.34 -16.54 -18.21
N HIS A 254 -11.66 -16.98 -19.27
CA HIS A 254 -11.01 -18.30 -19.32
C HIS A 254 -9.47 -18.23 -19.26
N ASP A 255 -8.87 -17.04 -19.14
CA ASP A 255 -7.43 -16.88 -18.98
C ASP A 255 -7.01 -17.02 -17.52
N ASP A 256 -6.31 -18.11 -17.19
CA ASP A 256 -5.85 -18.42 -15.82
C ASP A 256 -4.90 -17.37 -15.23
N ARG A 257 -4.30 -16.52 -16.06
CA ARG A 257 -3.45 -15.42 -15.59
C ARG A 257 -4.27 -14.27 -15.04
N VAL A 258 -5.50 -14.09 -15.50
CA VAL A 258 -6.37 -12.97 -15.11
C VAL A 258 -6.98 -13.24 -13.74
N ASN A 259 -6.84 -12.27 -12.84
CA ASN A 259 -7.44 -12.33 -11.52
C ASN A 259 -8.95 -12.06 -11.59
N LYS A 260 -9.72 -12.90 -10.88
CA LYS A 260 -11.18 -12.96 -10.95
C LYS A 260 -11.77 -12.73 -9.57
N PHE A 261 -12.72 -11.82 -9.49
CA PHE A 261 -13.40 -11.42 -8.25
C PHE A 261 -14.86 -11.81 -8.33
N VAL A 262 -15.35 -12.56 -7.35
CA VAL A 262 -16.72 -13.08 -7.36
C VAL A 262 -17.52 -12.36 -6.28
N SER A 263 -18.72 -11.91 -6.60
CA SER A 263 -19.61 -11.33 -5.59
C SER A 263 -20.07 -12.42 -4.60
N ASP A 264 -19.91 -12.17 -3.31
CA ASP A 264 -20.29 -13.11 -2.27
C ASP A 264 -21.79 -13.05 -1.92
N GLN A 265 -22.21 -13.70 -0.83
CA GLN A 265 -23.61 -13.74 -0.39
C GLN A 265 -24.17 -12.37 0.01
N ASP A 266 -23.32 -11.45 0.45
CA ASP A 266 -23.68 -10.07 0.73
C ASP A 266 -23.61 -9.18 -0.52
N GLY A 267 -23.33 -9.79 -1.67
CA GLY A 267 -23.07 -9.11 -2.94
C GLY A 267 -21.73 -8.38 -2.96
N LEU A 268 -20.86 -8.56 -1.96
CA LEU A 268 -19.58 -7.88 -1.88
C LEU A 268 -18.63 -8.44 -2.94
N VAL A 269 -18.10 -7.54 -3.76
CA VAL A 269 -16.94 -7.79 -4.62
C VAL A 269 -15.78 -7.04 -3.99
N ASN A 270 -14.80 -7.78 -3.47
CA ASN A 270 -13.60 -7.26 -2.81
C ASN A 270 -12.36 -7.81 -3.54
N THR A 271 -11.34 -6.97 -3.70
CA THR A 271 -10.07 -7.38 -4.28
C THR A 271 -9.17 -8.18 -3.32
N GLY A 272 -9.55 -8.33 -2.05
CA GLY A 272 -8.78 -9.06 -1.04
C GLY A 272 -7.44 -8.36 -0.79
N GLU A 273 -6.33 -9.09 -0.80
CA GLU A 273 -4.97 -8.53 -0.67
C GLU A 273 -4.43 -7.93 -1.98
N ARG A 274 -5.29 -7.70 -2.97
CA ARG A 274 -4.90 -7.09 -4.23
C ARG A 274 -5.08 -5.59 -4.14
N PHE A 275 -3.97 -4.93 -3.81
CA PHE A 275 -3.95 -3.49 -3.76
C PHE A 275 -3.61 -2.88 -5.12
N LEU A 276 -4.36 -1.85 -5.47
CA LEU A 276 -4.13 -1.02 -6.64
C LEU A 276 -3.43 0.29 -6.22
N PRO A 277 -2.41 0.71 -6.97
CA PRO A 277 -1.98 2.10 -7.09
C PRO A 277 -3.06 3.18 -7.13
N ALA A 278 -2.62 4.43 -6.93
CA ALA A 278 -3.34 5.58 -7.48
C ALA A 278 -3.49 5.45 -9.01
N GLY A 279 -4.57 6.00 -9.53
CA GLY A 279 -4.88 5.97 -10.96
C GLY A 279 -6.32 5.56 -11.27
N GLU A 280 -6.55 5.32 -12.56
CA GLU A 280 -7.84 4.98 -13.12
C GLU A 280 -7.85 3.52 -13.59
N TYR A 281 -8.82 2.76 -13.10
CA TYR A 281 -9.03 1.35 -13.42
C TYR A 281 -10.51 1.09 -13.66
N PHE A 282 -10.84 -0.13 -14.05
CA PHE A 282 -12.22 -0.53 -14.29
C PHE A 282 -12.46 -1.96 -13.83
N PHE A 283 -13.59 -2.21 -13.15
CA PHE A 283 -14.15 -3.56 -13.10
C PHE A 283 -14.91 -3.84 -14.39
N GLU A 284 -14.68 -5.02 -14.96
CA GLU A 284 -15.44 -5.59 -16.07
C GLU A 284 -16.20 -6.82 -15.58
N GLU A 285 -17.53 -6.79 -15.62
CA GLU A 285 -18.37 -7.97 -15.39
C GLU A 285 -18.20 -8.95 -16.56
N LEU A 286 -17.48 -10.05 -16.28
CA LEU A 286 -17.18 -11.09 -17.25
C LEU A 286 -18.33 -12.09 -17.36
N GLN A 287 -19.00 -12.35 -16.24
CA GLN A 287 -20.14 -13.25 -16.15
C GLN A 287 -21.14 -12.73 -15.12
N GLY A 288 -22.38 -12.51 -15.55
CA GLY A 288 -23.46 -12.05 -14.67
C GLY A 288 -24.20 -13.19 -13.96
N VAL A 289 -25.16 -12.80 -13.13
CA VAL A 289 -26.08 -13.74 -12.45
C VAL A 289 -27.29 -14.02 -13.35
N PRO A 290 -27.72 -15.28 -13.52
CA PRO A 290 -28.90 -15.61 -14.32
C PRO A 290 -30.14 -14.79 -13.97
N GLY A 291 -30.85 -14.30 -14.99
CA GLY A 291 -32.03 -13.44 -14.85
C GLY A 291 -31.74 -11.94 -14.71
N TYR A 292 -30.47 -11.54 -14.82
CA TYR A 292 -30.03 -10.15 -14.82
C TYR A 292 -29.12 -9.85 -16.01
N GLU A 293 -29.34 -8.70 -16.65
CA GLU A 293 -28.57 -8.28 -17.82
C GLU A 293 -27.18 -7.73 -17.42
N VAL A 294 -26.14 -8.12 -18.14
CA VAL A 294 -24.82 -7.48 -18.08
C VAL A 294 -24.75 -6.39 -19.14
N ASP A 295 -25.03 -5.15 -18.74
CA ASP A 295 -25.04 -4.00 -19.64
C ASP A 295 -23.62 -3.44 -19.91
N ALA A 296 -23.56 -2.41 -20.76
CA ALA A 296 -22.30 -1.75 -21.10
C ALA A 296 -21.64 -1.07 -19.88
N LYS A 297 -22.43 -0.60 -18.91
CA LYS A 297 -21.94 0.06 -17.70
C LYS A 297 -21.27 -0.96 -16.77
N SER A 298 -21.86 -2.14 -16.63
CA SER A 298 -21.29 -3.27 -15.87
C SER A 298 -19.98 -3.79 -16.45
N ARG A 299 -19.67 -3.51 -17.73
CA ARG A 299 -18.40 -3.85 -18.37
C ARG A 299 -17.30 -2.79 -18.21
N ALA A 300 -17.61 -1.64 -17.62
CA ALA A 300 -16.69 -0.51 -17.47
C ALA A 300 -16.99 0.28 -16.19
N ILE A 301 -17.08 -0.40 -15.05
CA ILE A 301 -17.33 0.23 -13.76
C ILE A 301 -16.04 0.93 -13.32
N LYS A 302 -16.04 2.26 -13.36
CA LYS A 302 -14.85 3.07 -13.09
C LYS A 302 -14.35 2.91 -11.65
N ILE A 303 -13.05 2.82 -11.47
CA ILE A 303 -12.34 2.86 -10.19
C ILE A 303 -11.38 4.06 -10.26
N GLU A 304 -11.51 4.99 -9.34
CA GLU A 304 -10.62 6.14 -9.23
C GLU A 304 -9.94 6.13 -7.87
N ILE A 305 -8.62 5.96 -7.89
CA ILE A 305 -7.81 5.93 -6.67
C ILE A 305 -7.00 7.23 -6.63
N PRO A 306 -7.25 8.12 -5.65
CA PRO A 306 -6.50 9.38 -5.54
C PRO A 306 -5.04 9.12 -5.23
N ASP A 307 -4.14 10.07 -5.46
CA ASP A 307 -2.70 9.97 -5.18
C ASP A 307 -2.33 10.21 -3.70
N SER A 308 -3.29 10.66 -2.89
CA SER A 308 -3.13 10.95 -1.47
C SER A 308 -4.44 10.77 -0.70
N TRP A 309 -4.35 10.56 0.62
CA TRP A 309 -5.52 10.48 1.50
C TRP A 309 -6.23 11.81 1.68
N GLU A 310 -5.50 12.92 1.52
CA GLU A 310 -5.99 14.28 1.76
C GLU A 310 -5.50 15.21 0.65
N ASP A 311 -6.31 16.23 0.33
CA ASP A 311 -5.91 17.32 -0.55
C ASP A 311 -4.97 18.33 0.13
N GLU A 312 -4.75 19.49 -0.50
CA GLU A 312 -3.89 20.54 0.05
C GLU A 312 -4.50 21.26 1.27
N ASP A 313 -5.83 21.22 1.40
CA ASP A 313 -6.60 21.86 2.46
C ASP A 313 -6.91 20.89 3.63
N GLY A 314 -6.44 19.64 3.54
CA GLY A 314 -6.65 18.60 4.55
C GLY A 314 -8.00 17.88 4.42
N ASN A 315 -8.73 18.06 3.32
CA ASN A 315 -9.97 17.31 3.10
C ASN A 315 -9.64 15.89 2.63
N ARG A 316 -10.34 14.91 3.21
CA ARG A 316 -10.18 13.50 2.84
C ARG A 316 -10.58 13.26 1.38
N ARG A 317 -9.71 12.56 0.65
CA ARG A 317 -9.95 12.01 -0.69
C ARG A 317 -10.30 10.53 -0.56
N PHE A 318 -11.40 10.14 -1.17
CA PHE A 318 -11.89 8.75 -1.17
C PHE A 318 -11.54 8.06 -2.49
N VAL A 319 -11.36 6.74 -2.45
CA VAL A 319 -11.51 5.92 -3.65
C VAL A 319 -12.94 6.05 -4.16
N LEU A 320 -13.13 6.25 -5.46
CA LEU A 320 -14.46 6.29 -6.07
C LEU A 320 -14.71 5.03 -6.88
N ILE A 321 -15.88 4.42 -6.70
CA ILE A 321 -16.39 3.35 -7.56
C ILE A 321 -17.59 3.89 -8.32
N ASP A 322 -17.48 4.05 -9.64
CA ASP A 322 -18.52 4.66 -10.47
C ASP A 322 -18.98 6.02 -9.90
N GLY A 323 -18.02 6.84 -9.46
CA GLY A 323 -18.24 8.15 -8.83
C GLY A 323 -18.74 8.12 -7.38
N GLN A 324 -18.96 6.95 -6.80
CA GLN A 324 -19.44 6.79 -5.42
C GLN A 324 -18.26 6.62 -4.45
N PRO A 325 -18.17 7.39 -3.36
CA PRO A 325 -17.07 7.28 -2.40
C PRO A 325 -17.09 5.95 -1.66
N MET A 326 -16.00 5.22 -1.75
CA MET A 326 -15.76 4.00 -1.00
C MET A 326 -15.29 4.35 0.40
N GLN A 327 -15.93 3.79 1.42
CA GLN A 327 -15.43 3.90 2.79
C GLN A 327 -14.17 3.04 2.93
N GLU A 328 -13.20 3.51 3.70
CA GLU A 328 -11.95 2.77 3.91
C GLU A 328 -11.65 2.71 5.39
N ASN A 329 -11.13 1.57 5.85
CA ASN A 329 -10.54 1.42 7.16
C ASN A 329 -9.04 1.10 7.05
N PHE A 330 -8.30 1.39 8.13
CA PHE A 330 -6.84 1.19 8.16
C PHE A 330 -6.41 -0.27 7.98
N GLY A 331 -7.30 -1.23 8.26
CA GLY A 331 -7.03 -2.65 8.06
C GLY A 331 -7.33 -3.19 6.66
N GLY A 332 -7.92 -2.40 5.75
CA GLY A 332 -8.40 -2.89 4.46
C GLY A 332 -9.45 -4.01 4.56
N VAL A 333 -10.17 -4.07 5.69
CA VAL A 333 -11.19 -5.09 5.95
C VAL A 333 -12.56 -4.44 5.81
N VAL A 334 -13.41 -4.94 4.93
CA VAL A 334 -14.79 -4.46 4.86
C VAL A 334 -15.52 -4.87 6.13
N THR A 335 -15.90 -3.90 6.98
CA THR A 335 -16.49 -4.17 8.30
C THR A 335 -17.97 -4.57 8.19
N PRO A 336 -18.57 -5.21 9.22
CA PRO A 336 -20.00 -5.51 9.23
C PRO A 336 -20.89 -4.28 9.00
N GLU A 337 -20.49 -3.11 9.48
CA GLU A 337 -21.20 -1.84 9.27
C GLU A 337 -21.16 -1.43 7.78
N MET A 338 -20.01 -1.60 7.13
CA MET A 338 -19.85 -1.31 5.70
C MET A 338 -20.68 -2.28 4.85
N ILE A 339 -20.66 -3.57 5.19
CA ILE A 339 -21.51 -4.61 4.58
C ILE A 339 -22.99 -4.24 4.70
N SER A 340 -23.42 -3.90 5.91
CA SER A 340 -24.81 -3.48 6.19
C SER A 340 -25.22 -2.26 5.36
N SER A 341 -24.35 -1.24 5.25
CA SER A 341 -24.61 -0.05 4.42
C SER A 341 -24.78 -0.38 2.93
N GLY A 342 -24.03 -1.38 2.46
CA GLY A 342 -24.04 -1.82 1.07
C GLY A 342 -23.59 -0.75 0.09
N TYR A 343 -22.59 0.05 0.45
CA TYR A 343 -22.06 1.13 -0.39
C TYR A 343 -20.55 0.97 -0.59
N PRO A 344 -19.99 1.21 -1.80
CA PRO A 344 -20.65 1.65 -3.05
C PRO A 344 -21.55 0.60 -3.72
N ARG A 345 -22.47 1.02 -4.61
CA ARG A 345 -23.44 0.12 -5.28
C ARG A 345 -23.24 0.02 -6.78
N VAL A 346 -23.28 -1.21 -7.29
CA VAL A 346 -23.28 -1.52 -8.73
C VAL A 346 -24.51 -2.37 -9.05
N TYR A 347 -25.25 -2.02 -10.09
CA TYR A 347 -26.55 -2.62 -10.40
C TYR A 347 -26.50 -3.41 -11.70
N ASN A 348 -27.21 -4.55 -11.75
CA ASN A 348 -27.74 -5.10 -12.99
C ASN A 348 -29.26 -5.04 -12.90
N TYR A 349 -29.92 -4.95 -14.04
CA TYR A 349 -31.37 -4.92 -14.13
C TYR A 349 -31.88 -6.29 -14.55
N ALA A 350 -32.98 -6.72 -13.95
CA ALA A 350 -33.60 -7.99 -14.29
C ALA A 350 -34.05 -7.97 -15.76
N ASP A 351 -33.91 -9.13 -16.43
CA ASP A 351 -34.32 -9.27 -17.83
C ASP A 351 -35.80 -8.91 -17.96
N LYS A 352 -36.14 -8.00 -18.88
CA LYS A 352 -37.53 -7.57 -19.12
C LYS A 352 -38.45 -8.71 -19.60
N GLN A 353 -37.93 -9.91 -19.86
CA GLN A 353 -38.68 -11.09 -20.29
C GLN A 353 -39.12 -12.02 -19.16
N ALA A 354 -38.80 -11.75 -17.89
CA ALA A 354 -39.40 -12.49 -16.78
C ALA A 354 -40.71 -11.82 -16.32
N SER A 355 -41.75 -11.86 -17.16
CA SER A 355 -43.11 -11.56 -16.73
C SER A 355 -44.13 -12.44 -17.46
N THR A 356 -44.93 -13.11 -16.62
CA THR A 356 -46.17 -13.84 -16.88
C THR A 356 -46.08 -15.19 -17.61
N THR A 357 -45.99 -16.26 -16.82
CA THR A 357 -47.01 -17.32 -16.85
C THR A 357 -47.42 -17.65 -15.42
N GLY A 358 -48.52 -17.04 -14.97
CA GLY A 358 -49.44 -17.78 -14.13
C GLY A 358 -50.27 -18.67 -15.04
N ASP A 359 -50.43 -19.95 -14.72
CA ASP A 359 -51.70 -20.46 -14.22
C ASP A 359 -51.61 -21.95 -13.83
N GLN A 360 -52.50 -22.32 -12.90
CA GLN A 360 -53.11 -23.64 -12.68
C GLN A 360 -52.31 -24.80 -12.05
N THR A 361 -52.62 -24.97 -10.75
CA THR A 361 -53.10 -26.21 -10.12
C THR A 361 -53.11 -27.49 -10.98
N ALA A 362 -52.38 -28.50 -10.53
CA ALA A 362 -52.77 -29.91 -10.67
C ALA A 362 -52.36 -30.66 -9.41
N GLY A 363 -53.32 -31.37 -8.81
CA GLY A 363 -53.20 -32.06 -7.53
C GLY A 363 -52.34 -33.33 -7.56
N PRO A 364 -52.29 -34.07 -6.43
CA PRO A 364 -51.30 -35.13 -6.20
C PRO A 364 -51.68 -36.41 -6.94
N SER A 365 -50.75 -36.97 -7.72
CA SER A 365 -50.86 -38.33 -8.23
C SER A 365 -50.25 -39.33 -7.24
N THR A 366 -51.14 -40.13 -6.67
CA THR A 366 -50.89 -41.38 -5.95
C THR A 366 -50.43 -42.48 -6.91
N THR A 367 -49.37 -43.21 -6.57
CA THR A 367 -49.23 -44.65 -6.91
C THR A 367 -48.34 -45.34 -5.85
N GLN A 368 -49.00 -46.06 -4.95
CA GLN A 368 -48.51 -47.22 -4.18
C GLN A 368 -48.21 -48.39 -5.16
N LEU A 369 -47.47 -49.47 -4.91
CA LEU A 369 -46.96 -50.17 -3.72
C LEU A 369 -45.96 -51.25 -4.23
N GLY A 370 -44.96 -51.61 -3.43
CA GLY A 370 -44.14 -52.81 -3.64
C GLY A 370 -43.35 -53.13 -2.38
N ASN A 371 -43.95 -53.92 -1.49
CA ASN A 371 -43.55 -54.17 -0.10
C ASN A 371 -42.91 -55.56 0.05
N HIS A 372 -41.83 -55.67 0.82
CA HIS A 372 -41.36 -56.83 1.59
C HIS A 372 -40.35 -56.25 2.61
N GLY A 373 -40.62 -56.07 3.91
CA GLY A 373 -40.91 -57.07 4.97
C GLY A 373 -39.58 -57.64 5.50
N GLN A 374 -39.14 -57.55 6.76
CA GLN A 374 -39.78 -57.36 8.06
C GLN A 374 -38.78 -56.90 9.15
N ASP A 375 -39.31 -56.17 10.15
CA ASP A 375 -39.12 -56.21 11.62
C ASP A 375 -37.69 -56.22 12.23
N THR A 376 -37.33 -55.45 13.27
CA THR A 376 -37.99 -55.31 14.59
C THR A 376 -37.62 -54.02 15.36
N ASN A 377 -38.60 -53.51 16.13
CA ASN A 377 -38.56 -52.83 17.45
C ASN A 377 -37.67 -51.59 17.73
N GLY A 378 -38.35 -50.47 18.07
CA GLY A 378 -38.38 -50.00 19.46
C GLY A 378 -37.54 -48.76 19.87
N THR A 379 -38.25 -47.62 19.95
CA THR A 379 -38.08 -46.50 20.90
C THR A 379 -36.84 -45.59 20.90
N GLY A 380 -37.11 -44.28 20.89
CA GLY A 380 -36.39 -43.33 21.75
C GLY A 380 -35.55 -42.28 21.04
N THR A 381 -36.14 -41.09 20.89
CA THR A 381 -35.53 -39.77 20.62
C THR A 381 -34.09 -39.62 21.11
N ARG A 382 -33.17 -39.15 20.24
CA ARG A 382 -31.94 -38.45 20.64
C ARG A 382 -31.35 -37.61 19.50
N THR A 383 -31.21 -36.31 19.77
CA THR A 383 -30.27 -35.39 19.13
C THR A 383 -28.82 -35.80 19.40
N PRO A 384 -27.88 -35.52 18.49
CA PRO A 384 -26.51 -35.18 18.89
C PRO A 384 -26.05 -33.88 18.20
N LYS A 385 -25.73 -32.83 18.96
CA LYS A 385 -24.43 -32.49 19.58
C LYS A 385 -23.27 -32.32 18.58
N ARG A 386 -22.94 -31.04 18.37
CA ARG A 386 -21.65 -30.53 17.86
C ARG A 386 -20.51 -30.97 18.78
N GLN A 387 -19.41 -31.45 18.19
CA GLN A 387 -18.12 -31.61 18.85
C GLN A 387 -17.33 -30.29 18.76
N SER A 388 -16.77 -29.91 19.89
CA SER A 388 -15.78 -28.86 20.10
C SER A 388 -14.52 -29.52 20.69
N GLY A 389 -13.36 -29.03 20.30
CA GLY A 389 -12.04 -29.27 20.89
C GLY A 389 -11.08 -28.29 20.22
N TYR A 390 -10.09 -27.66 20.85
CA TYR A 390 -9.53 -27.69 22.21
C TYR A 390 -8.84 -26.33 22.44
N LEU A 391 -8.87 -25.79 23.67
CA LEU A 391 -8.02 -24.69 24.16
C LEU A 391 -6.63 -25.23 24.58
N PRO A 392 -5.59 -24.37 24.78
CA PRO A 392 -5.37 -23.74 26.10
C PRO A 392 -4.95 -22.25 26.08
N LEU A 393 -5.21 -21.61 27.23
CA LEU A 393 -4.79 -20.27 27.66
C LEU A 393 -3.36 -20.21 28.20
N GLU A 394 -2.82 -18.97 28.21
CA GLU A 394 -1.90 -18.28 29.17
C GLU A 394 -0.83 -17.48 28.38
N HIS A 395 -0.46 -16.23 28.67
CA HIS A 395 -0.39 -15.45 29.91
C HIS A 395 -0.62 -13.93 29.69
N HIS A 396 -0.97 -13.25 30.79
CA HIS A 396 -0.91 -11.80 30.99
C HIS A 396 0.52 -11.24 30.92
N HIS A 397 0.67 -10.00 30.44
CA HIS A 397 1.40 -8.95 31.19
C HIS A 397 1.04 -7.54 30.70
N HIS A 398 0.67 -6.68 31.67
CA HIS A 398 0.70 -5.22 31.59
C HIS A 398 2.15 -4.71 31.65
N HIS A 399 2.46 -3.60 30.98
CA HIS A 399 2.87 -2.34 31.63
C HIS A 399 3.15 -1.20 30.62
N HIS A 400 2.71 0.00 31.06
CA HIS A 400 3.14 1.38 30.79
C HIS A 400 3.32 1.91 29.37
#